data_AF-A0A067DTB1-F1
#
_entry.id   AF-A0A067DTB1-F1
#
_cell.length_a   1.000
_cell.length_b   1.000
_cell.length_c   1.000
_cell.angle_alpha   90.00
_cell.angle_beta   90.00
_cell.angle_gamma   90.00
#
_symmetry.space_group_name_H-M   'P 1'
#
loop_
_entity.id
_entity.type
_entity.pdbx_description
1 polymer ?
#
loop_
_entity_poly.entity_id
_entity_poly.type
_entity_poly.pdbx_seq_one_letter_code
_entity_poly.pdbx_strand_id
1 'polypeptide(L)'
;DIFPGNVRLYVHNDALAALASGTMGKLHGCVLIAGTGTIAYGFTEDGRDARAAGAGPILGDWGSGYGIAAQALTAVIRAYDGRGPDTMLTSNILSTLELSSPDELIGYMIYKLTNL
;
A
#
# COMPACT_ATOMS: atom_id res chain seq x y z
N ASP A 1 -25.81 -25.46 6.61
CA ASP A 1 -25.73 -24.40 5.58
C ASP A 1 -25.99 -23.04 6.18
N ILE A 2 -25.04 -22.10 6.01
CA ILE A 2 -25.12 -20.73 6.58
C ILE A 2 -26.10 -19.85 5.77
N PHE A 3 -26.38 -20.22 4.52
CA PHE A 3 -27.29 -19.49 3.64
C PHE A 3 -28.38 -20.42 3.06
N PRO A 4 -29.61 -19.92 2.85
CA PRO A 4 -30.65 -20.68 2.17
C PRO A 4 -30.28 -20.93 0.70
N GLY A 5 -30.77 -22.02 0.12
CA GLY A 5 -30.34 -22.51 -1.22
C GLY A 5 -30.57 -21.56 -2.40
N ASN A 6 -31.35 -20.48 -2.22
CA ASN A 6 -31.69 -19.51 -3.26
C ASN A 6 -31.35 -18.07 -2.82
N VAL A 7 -30.07 -17.72 -2.70
CA VAL A 7 -29.62 -16.33 -2.46
C VAL A 7 -28.67 -15.84 -3.56
N ARG A 8 -28.69 -14.52 -3.81
CA ARG A 8 -27.71 -13.87 -4.68
C ARG A 8 -26.55 -13.37 -3.84
N LEU A 9 -25.33 -13.72 -4.24
CA LEU A 9 -24.08 -13.31 -3.59
C LEU A 9 -23.31 -12.39 -4.53
N TYR A 10 -22.72 -11.34 -3.96
CA TYR A 10 -21.88 -10.38 -4.67
C TYR A 10 -20.53 -10.29 -3.97
N VAL A 11 -19.45 -10.26 -4.75
CA VAL A 11 -18.09 -10.07 -4.26
C VAL A 11 -17.58 -8.76 -4.82
N HIS A 12 -17.15 -7.87 -3.93
CA HIS A 12 -16.65 -6.55 -4.28
C HIS A 12 -15.31 -6.29 -3.59
N ASN A 13 -14.57 -5.31 -4.12
CA ASN A 13 -13.37 -4.78 -3.50
C ASN A 13 -13.72 -4.06 -2.18
N ASP A 14 -12.81 -4.07 -1.21
CA ASP A 14 -12.93 -3.43 0.10
C ASP A 14 -13.19 -1.92 0.02
N ALA A 15 -12.72 -1.24 -1.03
CA ALA A 15 -13.02 0.16 -1.31
C ALA A 15 -14.52 0.44 -1.44
N LEU A 16 -15.33 -0.52 -1.91
CA LEU A 16 -16.78 -0.34 -1.98
C LEU A 16 -17.39 -0.21 -0.58
N ALA A 17 -16.96 -1.07 0.35
CA ALA A 17 -17.41 -1.03 1.74
C ALA A 17 -16.95 0.25 2.44
N ALA A 18 -15.71 0.68 2.19
CA ALA A 18 -15.17 1.93 2.71
C ALA A 18 -15.90 3.16 2.15
N LEU A 19 -16.26 3.18 0.87
CA LEU A 19 -17.08 4.25 0.29
C LEU A 19 -18.49 4.24 0.87
N ALA A 20 -19.12 3.07 1.00
CA ALA A 20 -20.47 2.95 1.57
C ALA A 20 -20.55 3.49 3.00
N SER A 21 -19.54 3.23 3.83
CA SER A 21 -19.50 3.71 5.22
C SER A 21 -19.42 5.24 5.29
N GLY A 22 -18.66 5.87 4.41
CA GLY A 22 -18.55 7.34 4.31
C GLY A 22 -19.75 8.02 3.65
N THR A 23 -20.59 7.28 2.92
CA THR A 23 -21.71 7.82 2.11
C THR A 23 -23.09 7.39 2.60
N MET A 24 -23.18 6.77 3.78
CA MET A 24 -24.43 6.19 4.31
C MET A 24 -25.11 5.22 3.32
N GLY A 25 -24.31 4.44 2.60
CA GLY A 25 -24.78 3.45 1.63
C GLY A 25 -25.17 3.99 0.25
N LYS A 26 -25.05 5.30 0.01
CA LYS A 26 -25.43 5.90 -1.29
C LYS A 26 -24.46 5.59 -2.44
N LEU A 27 -23.22 5.19 -2.13
CA LEU A 27 -22.19 4.85 -3.13
C LEU A 27 -22.03 5.93 -4.23
N HIS A 28 -22.11 7.21 -3.85
CA HIS A 28 -21.79 8.34 -4.71
C HIS A 28 -20.67 9.13 -4.06
N GLY A 29 -19.54 9.25 -4.76
CA GLY A 29 -18.35 9.95 -4.31
C GLY A 29 -17.10 9.14 -4.59
N CYS A 30 -16.00 9.51 -3.92
CA CYS A 30 -14.71 8.84 -4.06
C CYS A 30 -14.19 8.42 -2.69
N VAL A 31 -13.42 7.34 -2.67
CA VAL A 31 -12.64 6.88 -1.53
C VAL A 31 -11.18 6.73 -1.93
N LEU A 32 -10.27 7.10 -1.03
CA LEU A 32 -8.84 6.82 -1.12
C LEU A 32 -8.45 6.00 0.10
N ILE A 33 -7.94 4.80 -0.15
CA ILE A 33 -7.35 3.93 0.88
C ILE A 33 -5.84 3.97 0.72
N ALA A 34 -5.14 4.25 1.81
CA ALA A 34 -3.68 4.20 1.90
C ALA A 34 -3.27 3.38 3.14
N GLY A 35 -3.02 2.09 2.93
CA GLY A 35 -2.55 1.15 3.95
C GLY A 35 -1.27 0.48 3.47
N THR A 36 -1.18 -0.85 3.57
CA THR A 36 -0.06 -1.61 2.97
C THR A 36 0.02 -1.39 1.46
N GLY A 37 -1.14 -1.39 0.79
CA GLY A 37 -1.32 -0.96 -0.60
C GLY A 37 -2.12 0.34 -0.67
N THR A 38 -2.47 0.78 -1.88
CA THR A 38 -3.32 1.96 -2.10
C THR A 38 -4.38 1.73 -3.16
N ILE A 39 -5.53 2.36 -3.02
CA ILE A 39 -6.54 2.40 -4.08
C ILE A 39 -7.34 3.68 -3.98
N ALA A 40 -7.59 4.31 -5.13
CA ALA A 40 -8.62 5.33 -5.29
C ALA A 40 -9.78 4.72 -6.09
N TYR A 41 -11.00 4.78 -5.57
CA TYR A 41 -12.17 4.26 -6.24
C TYR A 41 -13.36 5.20 -6.06
N GLY A 42 -14.19 5.36 -7.08
CA GLY A 42 -15.30 6.29 -7.01
C GLY A 42 -16.41 5.96 -7.97
N PHE A 43 -17.58 6.49 -7.66
CA PHE A 43 -18.82 6.29 -8.39
C PHE A 43 -19.54 7.63 -8.56
N THR A 44 -20.06 7.85 -9.76
CA THR A 44 -20.98 8.95 -10.06
C THR A 44 -22.40 8.60 -9.62
N GLU A 45 -23.28 9.61 -9.53
CA GLU A 45 -24.68 9.41 -9.15
C GLU A 45 -25.47 8.49 -10.12
N ASP A 46 -25.07 8.46 -11.40
CA ASP A 46 -25.62 7.55 -12.42
C ASP A 46 -24.98 6.14 -12.42
N GLY A 47 -24.13 5.84 -11.44
CA GLY A 47 -23.58 4.51 -11.19
C GLY A 47 -22.35 4.12 -12.01
N ARG A 48 -21.75 5.04 -12.79
CA ARG A 48 -20.46 4.79 -13.45
C ARG A 48 -19.35 4.81 -12.41
N ASP A 49 -18.35 3.95 -12.57
CA ASP A 49 -17.22 3.85 -11.66
C ASP A 49 -15.89 4.20 -12.33
N ALA A 50 -14.92 4.61 -11.50
CA ALA A 50 -13.55 4.86 -11.92
C ALA A 50 -12.58 4.45 -10.81
N ARG A 51 -11.48 3.80 -11.18
CA ARG A 51 -10.43 3.33 -10.27
C ARG A 51 -9.06 3.85 -10.70
N ALA A 52 -8.24 4.22 -9.73
CA ALA A 52 -6.81 4.46 -9.90
C ALA A 52 -6.01 3.80 -8.76
N ALA A 53 -4.72 3.55 -9.01
CA ALA A 53 -3.84 2.76 -8.13
C ALA A 53 -4.38 1.32 -7.88
N GLY A 54 -3.82 0.60 -6.90
CA GLY A 54 -4.21 -0.76 -6.57
C GLY A 54 -3.63 -1.82 -7.49
N ALA A 55 -2.59 -1.48 -8.25
CA ALA A 55 -1.84 -2.41 -9.08
C ALA A 55 -0.76 -3.17 -8.27
N GLY A 56 -0.69 -2.93 -6.96
CA GLY A 56 0.25 -3.55 -6.06
C GLY A 56 1.57 -2.76 -5.91
N PRO A 57 2.47 -3.26 -5.05
CA PRO A 57 3.67 -2.55 -4.61
C PRO A 57 4.67 -2.22 -5.72
N ILE A 58 4.72 -3.04 -6.77
CA ILE A 58 5.68 -2.86 -7.88
C ILE A 58 5.13 -1.90 -8.94
N LEU A 59 3.81 -1.90 -9.16
CA LEU A 59 3.21 -1.28 -10.34
C LEU A 59 2.40 -0.01 -10.05
N GLY A 60 2.11 0.32 -8.80
CA GLY A 60 1.26 1.50 -8.56
C GLY A 60 1.04 1.96 -7.13
N ASP A 61 1.42 1.19 -6.10
CA ASP A 61 1.11 1.55 -4.71
C ASP A 61 2.10 2.56 -4.10
N TRP A 62 2.45 3.61 -4.84
CA TRP A 62 3.49 4.57 -4.48
C TRP A 62 3.18 5.40 -3.22
N GLY A 63 1.89 5.63 -2.95
CA GLY A 63 1.42 6.35 -1.76
C GLY A 63 1.12 5.43 -0.55
N SER A 64 1.42 4.14 -0.67
CA SER A 64 1.16 3.17 0.39
C SER A 64 2.31 3.10 1.39
N GLY A 65 2.11 2.38 2.49
CA GLY A 65 3.18 2.03 3.41
C GLY A 65 4.34 1.31 2.70
N TYR A 66 4.04 0.43 1.73
CA TYR A 66 5.08 -0.18 0.89
C TYR A 66 5.81 0.87 0.04
N GLY A 67 5.07 1.74 -0.66
CA GLY A 67 5.66 2.79 -1.49
C GLY A 67 6.55 3.75 -0.71
N ILE A 68 6.11 4.17 0.48
CA ILE A 68 6.88 5.02 1.40
C ILE A 68 8.12 4.28 1.90
N ALA A 69 8.00 3.03 2.34
CA ALA A 69 9.12 2.24 2.82
C ALA A 69 10.17 2.00 1.71
N ALA A 70 9.74 1.67 0.50
CA ALA A 70 10.63 1.47 -0.65
C ALA A 70 11.44 2.74 -0.97
N GLN A 71 10.80 3.91 -0.92
CA GLN A 71 11.49 5.20 -1.11
C GLN A 71 12.48 5.48 0.04
N ALA A 72 12.08 5.24 1.29
CA ALA A 72 12.94 5.45 2.45
C ALA A 72 14.18 4.56 2.42
N LEU A 73 14.01 3.27 2.14
CA LEU A 73 15.12 2.31 2.01
C LEU A 73 16.05 2.67 0.84
N THR A 74 15.47 3.08 -0.30
CA THR A 74 16.25 3.56 -1.45
C THR A 74 17.07 4.80 -1.10
N ALA A 75 16.51 5.73 -0.31
CA ALA A 75 17.22 6.92 0.15
C ALA A 75 18.41 6.54 1.06
N VAL A 76 18.25 5.57 1.97
CA VAL A 76 19.35 5.07 2.81
C VAL A 76 20.46 4.46 1.97
N ILE A 77 20.15 3.61 1.00
CA ILE A 77 21.17 2.99 0.12
C ILE A 77 21.88 4.05 -0.73
N ARG A 78 21.15 5.04 -1.25
CA ARG A 78 21.76 6.15 -2.02
C ARG A 78 22.66 7.03 -1.17
N ALA A 79 22.31 7.29 0.08
CA ALA A 79 23.19 8.01 1.00
C ALA A 79 24.47 7.20 1.26
N TYR A 80 24.30 5.90 1.49
CA TYR A 80 25.41 4.99 1.79
C TYR A 80 26.45 4.88 0.66
N ASP A 81 26.02 4.81 -0.60
CA ASP A 81 26.93 4.72 -1.76
C ASP A 81 27.26 6.06 -2.42
N GLY A 82 26.91 7.18 -1.79
CA GLY A 82 27.24 8.54 -2.24
C GLY A 82 26.40 9.07 -3.41
N ARG A 83 25.32 8.38 -3.81
CA ARG A 83 24.37 8.82 -4.85
C ARG A 83 23.23 9.71 -4.31
N GLY A 84 23.29 10.09 -3.05
CA GLY A 84 22.30 10.91 -2.37
C GLY A 84 22.88 11.62 -1.15
N PRO A 85 22.16 12.62 -0.60
CA PRO A 85 22.58 13.28 0.63
C PRO A 85 22.42 12.36 1.84
N ASP A 86 23.17 12.66 2.91
CA ASP A 86 22.94 12.06 4.21
C ASP A 86 21.49 12.26 4.67
N THR A 87 20.94 11.25 5.35
CA THR A 87 19.55 11.25 5.80
C THR A 87 19.42 10.73 7.23
N MET A 88 18.53 11.36 8.02
CA MET A 88 18.15 10.85 9.34
C MET A 88 17.47 9.47 9.27
N LEU A 89 16.99 9.07 8.09
CA LEU A 89 16.40 7.75 7.88
C LEU A 89 17.42 6.62 8.10
N THR A 90 18.71 6.85 7.85
CA THR A 90 19.74 5.81 8.00
C THR A 90 19.78 5.28 9.42
N SER A 91 20.01 6.17 10.41
CA SER A 91 20.07 5.76 11.82
C SER A 91 18.73 5.20 12.31
N ASN A 92 17.61 5.81 11.92
CA ASN A 92 16.28 5.41 12.39
C ASN A 92 15.89 4.02 11.88
N ILE A 93 16.13 3.74 10.60
CA ILE A 93 15.79 2.44 9.99
C ILE A 93 16.71 1.35 10.52
N LEU A 94 18.02 1.59 10.58
CA LEU A 94 18.96 0.59 11.11
C LEU A 94 18.65 0.25 12.57
N SER A 95 18.34 1.24 13.40
CA SER A 95 17.94 1.00 14.79
C SER A 95 16.62 0.23 14.90
N THR A 96 15.65 0.49 14.01
CA THR A 96 14.34 -0.18 14.03
C THR A 96 14.44 -1.63 13.56
N LEU A 97 15.31 -1.90 12.59
CA LEU A 97 15.53 -3.23 12.03
C LEU A 97 16.63 -4.02 12.74
N GLU A 98 17.25 -3.43 13.76
CA GLU A 98 18.37 -4.01 14.52
C GLU A 98 19.57 -4.39 13.62
N LEU A 99 19.86 -3.54 12.63
CA LEU A 99 20.95 -3.72 11.68
C LEU A 99 22.14 -2.84 12.04
N SER A 100 23.35 -3.33 11.79
CA SER A 100 24.59 -2.63 12.15
C SER A 100 25.09 -1.71 11.04
N SER A 101 24.71 -1.95 9.78
CA SER A 101 25.12 -1.13 8.65
C SER A 101 24.09 -1.12 7.51
N PRO A 102 24.13 -0.12 6.60
CA PRO A 102 23.28 -0.09 5.41
C PRO A 102 23.50 -1.28 4.46
N ASP A 103 24.68 -1.90 4.42
CA ASP A 103 24.92 -3.10 3.59
C ASP A 103 24.01 -4.27 3.96
N GLU A 104 23.69 -4.41 5.26
CA GLU A 104 22.84 -5.48 5.77
C GLU A 104 21.39 -5.35 5.27
N LEU A 105 20.96 -4.16 4.83
CA LEU A 105 19.63 -3.96 4.24
C LEU A 105 19.42 -4.80 2.98
N ILE A 106 20.47 -5.02 2.18
CA ILE A 106 20.35 -5.83 0.95
C ILE A 106 19.98 -7.26 1.33
N GLY A 107 20.70 -7.84 2.29
CA GLY A 107 20.43 -9.19 2.81
C GLY A 107 19.05 -9.28 3.48
N TYR A 108 18.71 -8.30 4.31
CA TYR A 108 17.40 -8.20 4.97
C TYR A 108 16.25 -8.20 3.95
N MET A 109 16.35 -7.38 2.90
CA MET A 109 15.31 -7.25 1.88
C MET A 109 15.18 -8.52 1.04
N ILE A 110 16.29 -9.15 0.64
CA ILE A 110 16.24 -10.43 -0.09
C ILE A 110 15.54 -11.49 0.77
N TYR A 111 15.96 -11.64 2.04
CA TYR A 111 15.34 -12.59 2.95
C TYR A 111 13.83 -12.35 3.12
N LYS A 112 13.42 -11.09 3.28
CA LYS A 112 11.99 -10.74 3.40
C LYS A 112 11.21 -11.02 2.11
N LEU A 113 11.76 -10.69 0.94
CA LEU A 113 11.08 -10.89 -0.34
C LEU A 113 10.95 -12.38 -0.71
N THR A 114 11.88 -13.24 -0.30
CA THR A 114 11.83 -14.67 -0.60
C THR A 114 11.00 -15.49 0.39
N ASN A 115 10.63 -14.91 1.54
CA ASN A 115 9.85 -15.59 2.59
C ASN A 115 8.47 -14.95 2.82
N LEU A 116 8.00 -14.12 1.87
CA LEU A 116 6.62 -13.64 1.74
C LEU A 116 5.89 -14.49 0.70
#